data_AF-A0A812G5C9-F1
#
_entry.id   AF-A0A812G5C9-F1
#
_cell.length_a   1.000
_cell.length_b   1.000
_cell.length_c   1.000
_cell.angle_alpha   90.00
_cell.angle_beta   90.00
_cell.angle_gamma   90.00
#
_symmetry.space_group_name_H-M   'P 1'
#
loop_
_entity.id
_entity.type
_entity.pdbx_description
1 polymer ?
#
loop_
_entity_poly.entity_id
_entity_poly.type
_entity_poly.pdbx_seq_one_letter_code
_entity_poly.pdbx_strand_id
1 'polypeptide(L)'
;MFKKSWFHGTRSKGIEEFLAMSHFGDLDTAKMTCANKRHKDNVQEEAEIIEVKLNLKSEEVLDFNDVGSPSAIAFAYYLLDSKEDYNFSEDLIADLTHVWKQEKTKKANTARHDYGEKGKAEAREEVSKVLVKHGYKAYSYVNEVESNNKSKSICIFDPSIVEIVTRTKFNEKDALLFWHNSKRNT
;
A
#
# COMPACT_ATOMS: atom_id res chain seq x y z
N MET A 1 10.05 14.70 -10.97
CA MET A 1 10.40 14.52 -9.54
C MET A 1 9.20 14.92 -8.70
N PHE A 2 8.56 13.97 -8.03
CA PHE A 2 7.44 14.25 -7.12
C PHE A 2 7.97 14.95 -5.85
N LYS A 3 7.95 16.29 -5.82
CA LYS A 3 8.45 17.10 -4.68
C LYS A 3 7.50 17.15 -3.46
N LYS A 4 6.49 16.27 -3.41
CA LYS A 4 5.48 16.28 -2.36
C LYS A 4 5.90 15.30 -1.25
N SER A 5 5.87 15.74 0.00
CA SER A 5 5.93 14.83 1.14
C SER A 5 4.72 13.90 1.13
N TRP A 6 4.95 12.64 1.47
CA TRP A 6 3.92 11.61 1.64
C TRP A 6 3.89 11.15 3.09
N PHE A 7 2.75 10.62 3.53
CA PHE A 7 2.54 10.30 4.93
C PHE A 7 2.05 8.86 5.11
N HIS A 8 2.58 8.18 6.12
CA HIS A 8 2.13 6.87 6.57
C HIS A 8 1.60 6.94 7.99
N GLY A 9 0.36 6.46 8.18
CA GLY A 9 -0.26 6.35 9.50
C GLY A 9 -0.04 4.97 10.11
N THR A 10 0.60 4.91 11.26
CA THR A 10 0.84 3.65 11.96
C THR A 10 0.52 3.70 13.45
N ARG A 11 0.34 2.51 14.02
CA ARG A 11 0.38 2.23 15.45
C ARG A 11 1.45 1.17 15.77
N SER A 12 2.18 0.69 14.77
CA SER A 12 3.31 -0.22 14.97
C SER A 12 4.50 0.57 15.48
N LYS A 13 5.14 0.11 16.56
CA LYS A 13 6.30 0.78 17.14
C LYS A 13 7.54 0.58 16.26
N GLY A 14 8.32 1.64 16.07
CA GLY A 14 9.71 1.54 15.58
C GLY A 14 9.84 1.08 14.14
N ILE A 15 9.00 1.60 13.23
CA ILE A 15 9.20 1.37 11.79
C ILE A 15 10.50 2.06 11.36
N GLU A 16 11.55 1.27 11.15
CA GLU A 16 12.81 1.72 10.56
C GLU A 16 12.81 1.59 9.04
N GLU A 17 12.10 0.60 8.51
CA GLU A 17 12.01 0.34 7.07
C GLU A 17 10.58 -0.02 6.68
N PHE A 18 10.19 0.38 5.47
CA PHE A 18 8.89 0.02 4.90
C PHE A 18 8.99 -1.28 4.12
N LEU A 19 7.90 -2.05 4.10
CA LEU A 19 7.79 -3.25 3.28
C LEU A 19 7.26 -2.89 1.89
N ALA A 20 7.50 -3.79 0.94
CA ALA A 20 6.81 -3.74 -0.35
C ALA A 20 5.28 -3.76 -0.13
N MET A 21 4.57 -3.05 -0.99
CA MET A 21 3.15 -2.72 -0.89
C MET A 21 2.76 -1.92 0.37
N SER A 22 3.68 -1.12 0.92
CA SER A 22 3.31 -0.11 1.92
C SER A 22 2.61 1.07 1.24
N HIS A 23 1.54 1.56 1.88
CA HIS A 23 0.72 2.66 1.36
C HIS A 23 1.07 3.99 2.05
N PHE A 24 1.05 5.06 1.26
CA PHE A 24 1.25 6.43 1.70
C PHE A 24 0.19 7.33 1.06
N GLY A 25 -0.22 8.35 1.79
CA GLY A 25 -1.21 9.32 1.31
C GLY A 25 -0.82 10.73 1.69
N ASP A 26 -1.81 11.62 1.70
CA ASP A 26 -1.66 12.90 2.37
C ASP A 26 -1.75 12.75 3.90
N LEU A 27 -1.51 13.85 4.61
CA LEU A 27 -1.52 13.86 6.07
C LEU A 27 -2.86 13.42 6.65
N ASP A 28 -3.97 13.84 6.05
CA ASP A 28 -5.32 13.52 6.53
C ASP A 28 -5.64 12.03 6.35
N THR A 29 -5.22 11.45 5.21
CA THR A 29 -5.29 10.01 4.97
C THR A 29 -4.50 9.24 6.03
N ALA A 30 -3.27 9.66 6.34
CA ALA A 30 -2.45 9.00 7.36
C ALA A 30 -3.08 9.07 8.76
N LYS A 31 -3.63 10.24 9.14
CA LYS A 31 -4.38 10.40 10.40
C LYS A 31 -5.62 9.48 10.45
N MET A 32 -6.35 9.40 9.33
CA MET A 32 -7.50 8.50 9.19
C MET A 32 -7.09 7.03 9.34
N THR A 33 -5.96 6.62 8.77
CA THR A 33 -5.42 5.26 8.94
C THR A 33 -5.13 4.96 10.43
N CYS A 34 -4.52 5.88 11.17
CA CYS A 34 -4.29 5.72 12.62
C CYS A 34 -5.60 5.60 13.42
N ALA A 35 -6.61 6.38 13.06
CA ALA A 35 -7.94 6.33 13.67
C ALA A 35 -8.61 4.98 13.41
N ASN A 36 -8.60 4.50 12.17
CA ASN A 36 -9.15 3.19 11.78
C ASN A 36 -8.47 2.04 12.54
N LYS A 37 -7.13 2.03 12.62
CA LYS A 37 -6.39 1.00 13.37
C LYS A 37 -6.83 0.91 14.84
N ARG A 38 -7.14 2.05 15.48
CA ARG A 38 -7.63 2.09 16.87
C ARG A 38 -9.04 1.56 17.01
N HIS A 39 -9.96 2.14 16.24
CA HIS A 39 -11.39 2.01 16.52
C HIS A 39 -12.05 0.87 15.75
N LYS A 40 -11.48 0.48 14.61
CA LYS A 40 -11.95 -0.65 13.80
C LYS A 40 -11.14 -1.91 14.05
N ASP A 41 -9.82 -1.80 14.08
CA ASP A 41 -8.92 -2.96 14.18
C ASP A 41 -8.46 -3.25 15.63
N ASN A 42 -8.87 -2.41 16.59
CA ASN A 42 -8.59 -2.53 18.02
C ASN A 42 -7.09 -2.54 18.40
N VAL A 43 -6.23 -1.91 17.58
CA VAL A 43 -4.78 -1.77 17.82
C VAL A 43 -4.53 -0.72 18.91
N GLN A 44 -3.91 -1.13 20.02
CA GLN A 44 -3.85 -0.33 21.26
C GLN A 44 -2.61 0.56 21.40
N GLU A 45 -1.63 0.36 20.54
CA GLU A 45 -0.34 1.03 20.54
C GLU A 45 -0.46 2.51 20.17
N GLU A 46 0.56 3.30 20.55
CA GLU A 46 0.63 4.74 20.27
C GLU A 46 0.61 5.00 18.76
N ALA A 47 -0.18 5.99 18.34
CA ALA A 47 -0.23 6.40 16.95
C ALA A 47 0.96 7.28 16.56
N GLU A 48 1.52 7.01 15.38
CA GLU A 48 2.60 7.76 14.78
C GLU A 48 2.25 8.10 13.32
N ILE A 49 2.53 9.34 12.92
CA ILE A 49 2.57 9.76 11.52
C ILE A 49 4.03 9.82 11.09
N ILE A 50 4.37 9.08 10.05
CA ILE A 50 5.69 9.07 9.44
C ILE A 50 5.60 9.87 8.15
N GLU A 51 6.38 10.95 8.06
CA GLU A 51 6.56 11.71 6.81
C GLU A 51 7.72 11.10 6.02
N VAL A 52 7.49 10.89 4.72
CA VAL A 52 8.49 10.34 3.81
C VAL A 52 8.65 11.18 2.55
N LYS A 53 9.84 11.09 1.95
CA LYS A 53 10.09 11.51 0.57
C LYS A 53 10.23 10.27 -0.30
N LEU A 54 9.72 10.36 -1.52
CA LEU A 54 9.82 9.29 -2.51
C LEU A 54 10.73 9.74 -3.64
N ASN A 55 11.84 9.02 -3.82
CA ASN A 55 12.75 9.23 -4.94
C ASN A 55 12.22 8.50 -6.18
N LEU A 56 11.21 9.10 -6.82
CA LEU A 56 10.48 8.52 -7.95
C LEU A 56 10.43 9.46 -9.15
N LYS A 57 10.62 8.87 -10.33
CA LYS A 57 10.28 9.48 -11.63
C LYS A 57 8.86 9.11 -12.04
N SER A 58 8.28 9.89 -12.95
CA SER A 58 6.87 9.72 -13.34
C SER A 58 6.63 8.43 -14.11
N GLU A 59 7.59 8.03 -14.94
CA GLU A 59 7.60 6.78 -15.69
C GLU A 59 7.73 5.52 -14.83
N GLU A 60 8.19 5.67 -13.57
CA GLU A 60 8.32 4.55 -12.62
C GLU A 60 7.03 4.32 -11.80
N VAL A 61 5.98 5.11 -12.07
CA VAL A 61 4.71 5.07 -11.34
C VAL A 61 3.60 4.57 -12.25
N LEU A 62 2.97 3.47 -11.84
CA LEU A 62 1.75 2.97 -12.47
C LEU A 62 0.53 3.75 -11.92
N ASP A 63 0.00 4.70 -12.69
CA ASP A 63 -1.31 5.29 -12.39
C ASP A 63 -2.40 4.24 -12.66
N PHE A 64 -3.16 3.86 -11.63
CA PHE A 64 -4.14 2.77 -11.68
C PHE A 64 -5.41 3.12 -10.88
N ASN A 65 -6.50 2.40 -11.17
CA ASN A 65 -7.73 2.53 -10.39
C ASN A 65 -7.53 2.03 -8.95
N ASP A 66 -8.26 2.63 -8.00
CA ASP A 66 -8.23 2.16 -6.62
C ASP A 66 -8.88 0.78 -6.53
N VAL A 67 -8.07 -0.24 -6.25
CA VAL A 67 -8.48 -1.63 -6.03
C VAL A 67 -8.65 -1.96 -4.54
N GLY A 68 -8.61 -0.93 -3.69
CA GLY A 68 -8.73 -0.99 -2.24
C GLY A 68 -7.45 -1.43 -1.56
N SER A 69 -7.58 -2.35 -0.60
CA SER A 69 -6.43 -2.96 0.11
C SER A 69 -6.29 -4.44 -0.26
N PRO A 70 -6.08 -4.78 -1.56
CA PRO A 70 -6.00 -6.17 -1.97
C PRO A 70 -4.72 -6.82 -1.43
N SER A 71 -4.80 -8.12 -1.15
CA SER A 71 -3.58 -8.93 -1.02
C SER A 71 -2.75 -8.87 -2.31
N ALA A 72 -1.43 -9.08 -2.23
CA ALA A 72 -0.55 -9.10 -3.41
C ALA A 72 -1.05 -10.00 -4.55
N ILE A 73 -1.58 -11.18 -4.23
CA ILE A 73 -2.17 -12.11 -5.22
C ILE A 73 -3.39 -11.50 -5.91
N ALA A 74 -4.26 -10.83 -5.15
CA ALA A 74 -5.43 -10.17 -5.70
C ALA A 74 -5.04 -8.94 -6.54
N PHE A 75 -4.02 -8.19 -6.10
CA PHE A 75 -3.47 -7.08 -6.86
C PHE A 75 -2.91 -7.52 -8.22
N ALA A 76 -2.09 -8.58 -8.23
CA ALA A 76 -1.57 -9.17 -9.47
C ALA A 76 -2.70 -9.62 -10.41
N TYR A 77 -3.78 -10.20 -9.87
CA TYR A 77 -4.95 -10.54 -10.65
C TYR A 77 -5.59 -9.30 -11.30
N TYR A 78 -5.83 -8.23 -10.56
CA TYR A 78 -6.44 -7.00 -11.11
C TYR A 78 -5.60 -6.38 -12.23
N LEU A 79 -4.28 -6.39 -12.09
CA LEU A 79 -3.38 -5.94 -13.17
C LEU A 79 -3.52 -6.82 -14.43
N LEU A 80 -3.58 -8.14 -14.27
CA LEU A 80 -3.77 -9.08 -15.38
C LEU A 80 -5.14 -8.96 -16.04
N ASP A 81 -6.18 -8.66 -15.25
CA ASP A 81 -7.54 -8.45 -15.71
C ASP A 81 -7.63 -7.14 -16.54
N SER A 82 -6.91 -6.10 -16.10
CA SER A 82 -6.90 -4.78 -16.75
C SER A 82 -5.81 -4.61 -17.82
N LYS A 83 -5.14 -5.70 -18.23
CA LYS A 83 -3.94 -5.64 -19.09
C LYS A 83 -4.15 -4.91 -20.43
N GLU A 84 -5.35 -5.00 -20.98
CA GLU A 84 -5.73 -4.36 -22.25
C GLU A 84 -5.93 -2.85 -22.06
N ASP A 85 -6.59 -2.44 -20.98
CA ASP A 85 -6.86 -1.03 -20.67
C ASP A 85 -5.58 -0.22 -20.41
N TYR A 86 -4.54 -0.89 -19.90
CA TYR A 86 -3.28 -0.25 -19.51
C TYR A 86 -2.10 -0.58 -20.44
N ASN A 87 -2.35 -1.29 -21.56
CA ASN A 87 -1.34 -1.64 -22.56
C ASN A 87 -0.05 -2.25 -21.97
N PHE A 88 -0.19 -3.19 -21.04
CA PHE A 88 0.97 -3.85 -20.44
C PHE A 88 1.75 -4.68 -21.48
N SER A 89 3.08 -4.70 -21.36
CA SER A 89 3.93 -5.50 -22.24
C SER A 89 3.66 -7.00 -22.07
N GLU A 90 3.82 -7.76 -23.16
CA GLU A 90 3.65 -9.21 -23.13
C GLU A 90 4.58 -9.87 -22.09
N ASP A 91 5.81 -9.38 -21.95
CA ASP A 91 6.77 -9.86 -20.96
C ASP A 91 6.30 -9.62 -19.52
N LEU A 92 5.75 -8.44 -19.22
CA LEU A 92 5.17 -8.15 -17.90
C LEU A 92 3.99 -9.07 -17.62
N ILE A 93 3.09 -9.24 -18.59
CA ILE A 93 1.92 -10.10 -18.46
C ILE A 93 2.35 -11.55 -18.19
N ALA A 94 3.36 -12.04 -18.91
CA ALA A 94 3.88 -13.40 -18.75
C ALA A 94 4.50 -13.62 -17.35
N ASP A 95 5.40 -12.73 -16.93
CA ASP A 95 6.06 -12.80 -15.62
C ASP A 95 5.04 -12.69 -14.47
N LEU A 96 4.11 -11.73 -14.57
CA LEU A 96 3.10 -11.51 -13.54
C LEU A 96 2.11 -12.68 -13.47
N THR A 97 1.74 -13.27 -14.61
CA THR A 97 0.92 -14.48 -14.67
C THR A 97 1.61 -15.66 -14.00
N HIS A 98 2.91 -15.82 -14.22
CA HIS A 98 3.70 -16.87 -13.60
C HIS A 98 3.69 -16.76 -12.07
N VAL A 99 4.08 -15.60 -11.54
CA VAL A 99 4.10 -15.33 -10.09
C VAL A 99 2.70 -15.43 -9.48
N TRP A 100 1.68 -14.90 -10.14
CA TRP A 100 0.31 -15.01 -9.68
C TRP A 100 -0.14 -16.47 -9.54
N LYS A 101 0.11 -17.32 -10.55
CA LYS A 101 -0.23 -18.75 -10.50
C LYS A 101 0.55 -19.49 -9.42
N GLN A 102 1.84 -19.19 -9.26
CA GLN A 102 2.69 -19.78 -8.24
C GLN A 102 2.16 -19.45 -6.84
N GLU A 103 1.96 -18.17 -6.52
CA GLU A 103 1.51 -17.75 -5.19
C GLU A 103 0.07 -18.17 -4.90
N LYS A 104 -0.81 -18.19 -5.91
CA LYS A 104 -2.16 -18.75 -5.80
C LYS A 104 -2.13 -20.25 -5.45
N THR A 105 -1.27 -21.01 -6.11
CA THR A 105 -1.11 -22.46 -5.87
C THR A 105 -0.52 -22.72 -4.48
N LYS A 106 0.51 -21.97 -4.10
CA LYS A 106 1.10 -22.02 -2.75
C LYS A 106 0.07 -21.73 -1.67
N LYS A 107 -0.74 -20.69 -1.84
CA LYS A 107 -1.85 -20.38 -0.92
C LYS A 107 -2.89 -21.50 -0.84
N ALA A 108 -3.22 -22.16 -1.96
CA ALA A 108 -4.18 -23.25 -2.00
C ALA A 108 -3.66 -24.54 -1.32
N ASN A 109 -2.36 -24.81 -1.44
CA ASN A 109 -1.71 -26.01 -0.88
C ASN A 109 -1.27 -25.84 0.58
N THR A 110 -1.24 -24.60 1.08
CA THR A 110 -0.97 -24.31 2.48
C THR A 110 -2.27 -24.45 3.27
N ALA A 111 -2.28 -25.20 4.37
CA ALA A 111 -3.46 -25.26 5.23
C ALA A 111 -3.91 -23.84 5.60
N ARG A 112 -5.23 -23.60 5.63
CA ARG A 112 -5.80 -22.24 5.75
C ARG A 112 -5.28 -21.46 6.97
N HIS A 113 -4.84 -22.15 8.02
CA HIS A 113 -4.28 -21.56 9.24
C HIS A 113 -2.78 -21.23 9.14
N ASP A 114 -2.07 -21.81 8.17
CA ASP A 114 -0.61 -21.69 8.01
C ASP A 114 -0.21 -20.67 6.95
N TYR A 115 -1.15 -20.22 6.09
CA TYR A 115 -0.94 -19.06 5.22
C TYR A 115 -1.08 -17.76 6.04
N GLY A 116 -0.17 -17.61 6.99
CA GLY A 116 -0.07 -16.47 7.89
C GLY A 116 0.69 -15.30 7.28
N GLU A 117 1.20 -14.43 8.15
CA GLU A 117 1.92 -13.21 7.74
C GLU A 117 3.16 -13.48 6.91
N LYS A 118 3.86 -14.60 7.14
CA LYS A 118 5.03 -15.00 6.35
C LYS A 118 4.67 -15.22 4.88
N GLY A 119 3.64 -16.03 4.59
CA GLY A 119 3.20 -16.29 3.22
C GLY A 119 2.70 -15.04 2.50
N LYS A 120 2.03 -14.12 3.23
CA LYS A 120 1.63 -12.81 2.69
C LYS A 120 2.84 -11.90 2.41
N ALA A 121 3.85 -11.92 3.26
CA ALA A 121 5.09 -11.16 3.05
C ALA A 121 5.84 -11.66 1.80
N GLU A 122 5.99 -12.98 1.66
CA GLU A 122 6.60 -13.60 0.48
C GLU A 122 5.83 -13.25 -0.80
N ALA A 123 4.50 -13.33 -0.80
CA ALA A 123 3.71 -12.95 -1.97
C ALA A 123 3.85 -11.46 -2.34
N ARG A 124 3.95 -10.56 -1.34
CA ARG A 124 4.23 -9.13 -1.58
C ARG A 124 5.58 -8.94 -2.25
N GLU A 125 6.59 -9.63 -1.77
CA GLU A 125 7.94 -9.56 -2.31
C GLU A 125 8.00 -10.07 -3.76
N GLU A 126 7.44 -11.24 -4.04
CA GLU A 126 7.48 -11.86 -5.38
C GLU A 126 6.71 -11.03 -6.42
N VAL A 127 5.51 -10.55 -6.09
CA VAL A 127 4.74 -9.68 -7.01
C VAL A 127 5.49 -8.36 -7.24
N SER A 128 6.05 -7.76 -6.19
CA SER A 128 6.76 -6.48 -6.31
C SER A 128 8.06 -6.61 -7.10
N LYS A 129 8.80 -7.72 -6.97
CA LYS A 129 9.99 -8.01 -7.77
C LYS A 129 9.70 -7.97 -9.27
N VAL A 130 8.58 -8.56 -9.71
CA VAL A 130 8.16 -8.52 -11.12
C VAL A 130 7.88 -7.09 -11.55
N LEU A 131 7.11 -6.34 -10.77
CA LEU A 131 6.75 -4.96 -11.11
C LEU A 131 8.00 -4.06 -11.23
N VAL A 132 8.93 -4.20 -10.28
CA VAL A 132 10.20 -3.46 -10.28
C VAL A 132 11.09 -3.87 -11.45
N LYS A 133 11.17 -5.17 -11.79
CA LYS A 133 11.88 -5.67 -12.98
C LYS A 133 11.39 -4.98 -14.25
N HIS A 134 10.09 -4.71 -14.33
CA HIS A 134 9.44 -4.05 -15.47
C HIS A 134 9.34 -2.52 -15.33
N GLY A 135 10.12 -1.93 -14.42
CA GLY A 135 10.27 -0.48 -14.28
C GLY A 135 9.27 0.21 -13.36
N TYR A 136 8.29 -0.52 -12.82
CA TYR A 136 7.31 0.05 -11.89
C TYR A 136 7.80 -0.06 -10.44
N LYS A 137 8.05 1.09 -9.82
CA LYS A 137 8.47 1.18 -8.41
C LYS A 137 7.33 1.54 -7.48
N ALA A 138 6.22 2.04 -8.01
CA ALA A 138 5.02 2.33 -7.23
C ALA A 138 3.77 2.28 -8.11
N TYR A 139 2.60 2.21 -7.46
CA TYR A 139 1.32 2.51 -8.09
C TYR A 139 0.62 3.67 -7.38
N SER A 140 0.05 4.60 -8.14
CA SER A 140 -0.75 5.70 -7.62
C SER A 140 -2.21 5.56 -7.98
N TYR A 141 -3.07 5.97 -7.06
CA TYR A 141 -4.52 5.84 -7.17
C TYR A 141 -5.20 6.97 -6.42
N VAL A 142 -6.46 7.27 -6.77
CA VAL A 142 -7.28 8.25 -6.05
C VAL A 142 -7.92 7.56 -4.86
N ASN A 143 -7.58 7.99 -3.64
CA ASN A 143 -8.11 7.38 -2.42
C ASN A 143 -9.47 7.98 -2.07
N GLU A 144 -10.55 7.47 -2.66
CA GLU A 144 -11.89 7.98 -2.39
C GLU A 144 -12.44 7.56 -1.02
N VAL A 145 -11.83 6.55 -0.39
CA VAL A 145 -12.33 5.95 0.86
C VAL A 145 -11.88 6.74 2.09
N GLU A 146 -10.61 7.14 2.14
CA GLU A 146 -10.01 7.78 3.32
C GLU A 146 -9.78 9.28 3.11
N SER A 147 -9.85 9.75 1.86
CA SER A 147 -9.72 11.16 1.55
C SER A 147 -11.07 11.83 1.33
N ASN A 148 -11.32 12.90 2.09
CA ASN A 148 -12.46 13.78 1.84
C ASN A 148 -12.31 14.63 0.57
N ASN A 149 -11.09 14.74 0.02
CA ASN A 149 -10.76 15.61 -1.10
C ASN A 149 -10.32 14.85 -2.39
N LYS A 150 -10.54 13.53 -2.44
CA LYS A 150 -10.08 12.67 -3.55
C LYS A 150 -8.55 12.76 -3.78
N SER A 151 -7.77 12.86 -2.70
CA SER A 151 -6.31 12.92 -2.81
C SER A 151 -5.74 11.63 -3.40
N LYS A 152 -4.62 11.79 -4.11
CA LYS A 152 -3.83 10.63 -4.56
C LYS A 152 -3.16 9.98 -3.34
N SER A 153 -3.26 8.67 -3.28
CA SER A 153 -2.38 7.79 -2.50
C SER A 153 -1.38 7.11 -3.43
N ILE A 154 -0.32 6.60 -2.84
CA ILE A 154 0.73 5.85 -3.52
C ILE A 154 1.07 4.61 -2.70
N CYS A 155 1.29 3.50 -3.36
CA CYS A 155 1.74 2.28 -2.74
C CYS A 155 2.99 1.81 -3.47
N ILE A 156 4.03 1.52 -2.69
CA ILE A 156 5.37 1.27 -3.21
C ILE A 156 5.54 -0.21 -3.53
N PHE A 157 6.28 -0.52 -4.58
CA PHE A 157 6.79 -1.86 -4.87
C PHE A 157 8.26 -1.99 -4.50
N ASP A 158 9.01 -0.90 -4.61
CA ASP A 158 10.42 -0.82 -4.25
C ASP A 158 10.60 0.02 -2.97
N PRO A 159 10.84 -0.58 -1.79
CA PRO A 159 11.06 0.16 -0.56
C PRO A 159 12.30 1.07 -0.56
N SER A 160 13.29 0.80 -1.41
CA SER A 160 14.54 1.57 -1.44
C SER A 160 14.36 3.02 -1.90
N ILE A 161 13.20 3.35 -2.48
CA ILE A 161 12.85 4.71 -2.91
C ILE A 161 12.36 5.59 -1.76
N VAL A 162 12.10 5.02 -0.58
CA VAL A 162 11.47 5.71 0.56
C VAL A 162 12.52 6.24 1.51
N GLU A 163 12.53 7.55 1.72
CA GLU A 163 13.34 8.21 2.72
C GLU A 163 12.43 8.69 3.86
N ILE A 164 12.65 8.22 5.09
CA ILE A 164 11.96 8.74 6.28
C ILE A 164 12.51 10.13 6.62
N VAL A 165 11.62 11.13 6.63
CA VAL A 165 11.99 12.52 6.95
C VAL A 165 11.74 12.79 8.43
N THR A 166 10.52 12.55 8.91
CA THR A 166 10.14 12.80 10.31
C THR A 166 9.20 11.73 10.84
N ARG A 167 9.17 11.60 12.17
CA ARG A 167 8.19 10.79 12.90
C ARG A 167 7.54 11.68 13.95
N THR A 168 6.22 11.77 13.90
CA THR A 168 5.45 12.62 14.81
C THR A 168 4.40 11.78 15.53
N LYS A 169 4.37 11.85 16.86
CA LYS A 169 3.30 11.22 17.64
C LYS A 169 1.97 11.87 17.29
N PHE A 170 0.96 11.04 17.05
CA PHE A 170 -0.39 11.49 16.78
C PHE A 170 -1.24 11.32 18.03
N ASN A 171 -1.85 12.42 18.49
CA ASN A 171 -2.58 12.39 19.76
C ASN A 171 -3.93 11.66 19.59
N GLU A 172 -4.37 10.99 20.66
CA GLU A 172 -5.60 10.18 20.63
C GLU A 172 -6.89 11.02 20.52
N LYS A 173 -6.89 12.27 20.98
CA LYS A 173 -8.06 13.16 20.86
C LYS A 173 -8.33 13.50 19.40
N ASP A 174 -7.28 13.78 18.64
CA ASP A 174 -7.34 14.06 17.21
C ASP A 174 -7.70 12.79 16.43
N ALA A 175 -7.14 11.63 16.82
CA ALA A 175 -7.51 10.34 16.21
C ALA A 175 -9.02 10.06 16.33
N LEU A 176 -9.59 10.33 17.50
CA LEU A 176 -11.03 10.19 17.74
C LEU A 176 -11.86 11.18 16.89
N LEU A 177 -11.39 12.42 16.75
CA LEU A 177 -12.07 13.41 15.90
C LEU A 177 -12.08 12.97 14.43
N PHE A 178 -10.95 12.46 13.92
CA PHE A 178 -10.87 11.91 12.56
C PHE A 178 -11.80 10.72 12.38
N TRP A 179 -11.88 9.82 13.37
CA TRP A 179 -12.82 8.68 13.34
C TRP A 179 -14.28 9.13 13.17
N HIS A 180 -14.72 10.12 13.93
CA HIS A 180 -16.10 10.61 13.87
C HIS A 180 -16.43 11.36 12.57
N ASN A 181 -15.44 12.01 11.96
CA ASN A 181 -15.61 12.76 10.72
C ASN A 181 -15.40 11.91 9.45
N SER A 182 -15.12 10.62 9.61
CA SER A 182 -14.90 9.70 8.50
C SER A 182 -16.20 9.32 7.82
N LYS A 183 -16.27 9.52 6.50
CA LYS A 183 -17.36 8.99 5.65
C LYS A 183 -17.51 7.47 5.72
N ARG A 184 -16.47 6.76 6.17
CA ARG A 184 -16.48 5.29 6.30
C ARG A 184 -17.25 4.82 7.53
N ASN A 185 -17.51 5.71 8.49
CA ASN A 185 -18.06 5.39 9.81
C ASN A 185 -19.43 6.02 10.07
N THR A 186 -19.89 6.90 9.18
CA THR A 186 -21.25 7.48 9.12
C THR A 186 -22.08 6.74 8.09
#